data_AF-A0A3B9K4K5-F1
#
_entry.id   AF-A0A3B9K4K5-F1
#
_cell.length_a   1.000
_cell.length_b   1.000
_cell.length_c   1.000
_cell.angle_alpha   90.00
_cell.angle_beta   90.00
_cell.angle_gamma   90.00
#
_symmetry.space_group_name_H-M   'P 1'
#
loop_
_entity.id
_entity.type
_entity.pdbx_description
1 polymer ?
#
loop_
_entity_poly.entity_id
_entity_poly.type
_entity_poly.pdbx_seq_one_letter_code
_entity_poly.pdbx_strand_id
1 'polypeptide(L)'
;MKILFLDVYPDVTYRICKDTAGGYGTANDFGDTLFCKIIKRYVKGKLDWPPFHAMYPMGVLKNKGYTVEYSRNVEDYKNYDLI
;
A
#
# COMPACT_ATOMS: atom_id res chain seq x y z
N MET A 1 -0.78 -13.46 18.98
CA MET A 1 -0.39 -13.62 17.58
C MET A 1 -0.18 -12.24 16.97
N LYS A 2 0.98 -12.03 16.37
CA LYS A 2 1.37 -10.84 15.61
C LYS A 2 1.11 -11.08 14.13
N ILE A 3 0.27 -10.24 13.53
CA ILE A 3 -0.14 -10.33 12.13
C ILE A 3 0.35 -9.09 11.40
N LEU A 4 1.07 -9.28 10.30
CA LEU A 4 1.53 -8.20 9.43
C LEU A 4 0.67 -8.17 8.15
N PHE A 5 0.04 -7.03 7.86
CA PHE A 5 -0.49 -6.77 6.53
C PHE A 5 0.63 -6.15 5.69
N LEU A 6 1.32 -6.99 4.92
CA LEU A 6 2.45 -6.58 4.09
C LEU A 6 1.99 -6.15 2.70
N ASP A 7 2.13 -4.85 2.40
CA ASP A 7 1.70 -4.24 1.14
C ASP A 7 2.90 -3.74 0.33
N VAL A 8 3.53 -4.65 -0.42
CA VAL A 8 4.77 -4.37 -1.15
C VAL A 8 4.51 -3.60 -2.45
N TYR A 9 5.34 -2.60 -2.75
CA TYR A 9 5.33 -1.87 -4.01
C TYR A 9 6.71 -1.87 -4.66
N PRO A 10 6.80 -1.82 -6.00
CA PRO A 10 8.05 -1.53 -6.69
C PRO A 10 8.48 -0.08 -6.42
N ASP A 11 9.79 0.18 -6.45
CA ASP A 11 10.31 1.54 -6.36
C ASP A 11 10.14 2.28 -7.69
N VAL A 12 9.07 3.06 -7.80
CA VAL A 12 8.69 3.80 -9.02
C VAL A 12 8.38 5.27 -8.72
N THR A 13 8.44 6.15 -9.73
CA THR A 13 8.23 7.61 -9.52
C THR A 13 6.77 8.06 -9.55
N TYR A 14 5.84 7.14 -9.81
CA TYR A 14 4.41 7.38 -9.89
C TYR A 14 3.65 6.61 -8.82
N ARG A 15 2.39 6.96 -8.63
CA ARG A 15 1.50 6.29 -7.68
C ARG A 15 1.00 4.97 -8.26
N ILE A 16 0.98 3.94 -7.42
CA ILE A 16 0.27 2.68 -7.68
C ILE A 16 -0.85 2.58 -6.64
N CYS A 17 -2.06 2.25 -7.08
CA CYS A 17 -3.21 2.02 -6.20
C CYS A 17 -3.80 0.66 -6.49
N LYS A 18 -3.91 -0.21 -5.48
CA LYS A 18 -4.39 -1.60 -5.64
C LYS A 18 -5.91 -1.75 -5.48
N ASP A 19 -6.61 -0.71 -5.03
CA ASP A 19 -8.07 -0.74 -4.82
C ASP A 19 -8.89 -0.38 -6.06
N THR A 20 -8.23 0.09 -7.12
CA THR A 20 -8.90 0.51 -8.36
C THR A 20 -9.07 -0.69 -9.29
N ALA A 21 -9.95 -0.52 -10.28
CA ALA A 21 -10.19 -1.51 -11.33
C ALA A 21 -10.51 -2.92 -10.77
N GLY A 22 -11.34 -3.03 -9.73
CA GLY A 22 -11.75 -4.34 -9.20
C GLY A 22 -10.61 -5.18 -8.59
N GLY A 23 -9.55 -4.53 -8.10
CA GLY A 23 -8.41 -5.21 -7.48
C GLY A 23 -7.22 -5.44 -8.41
N TYR A 24 -7.35 -5.16 -9.72
CA TYR A 24 -6.21 -5.14 -10.64
C TYR A 24 -5.26 -3.95 -10.36
N GLY A 25 -5.80 -2.89 -9.76
CA GLY A 25 -5.07 -1.68 -9.47
C GLY A 25 -4.80 -0.78 -10.69
N THR A 26 -4.19 0.37 -10.43
CA THR A 26 -3.83 1.36 -11.44
C THR A 26 -2.45 1.95 -11.15
N ALA A 27 -1.62 2.08 -12.18
CA ALA A 27 -0.40 2.86 -12.17
C ALA A 27 -0.66 4.24 -12.80
N ASN A 28 -0.47 5.31 -12.04
CA ASN A 28 -0.68 6.69 -12.50
C ASN A 28 0.60 7.27 -13.12
N ASP A 29 1.12 6.62 -14.16
CA ASP A 29 2.25 7.15 -14.92
C ASP A 29 1.76 8.03 -16.09
N PHE A 30 1.94 9.34 -15.95
CA PHE A 30 1.48 10.33 -16.92
C PHE A 30 2.52 10.63 -18.02
N GLY A 31 3.65 9.90 -18.05
CA GLY A 31 4.76 10.12 -18.99
C GLY A 31 5.91 10.98 -18.42
N ASP A 32 6.85 11.36 -19.28
CA ASP A 32 8.18 11.86 -18.86
C ASP A 32 8.53 13.31 -19.25
N THR A 33 7.56 14.06 -19.77
CA THR A 33 7.72 15.52 -19.91
C THR A 33 7.89 16.18 -18.54
N LEU A 34 8.47 17.39 -18.50
CA LEU A 34 8.72 18.11 -17.24
C LEU A 34 7.43 18.25 -16.40
N PHE A 35 6.34 18.61 -17.05
CA PHE A 35 5.03 18.76 -16.42
C PHE A 35 4.51 17.41 -15.87
N CYS A 36 4.58 16.33 -16.65
CA CYS A 36 4.16 15.01 -16.21
C CYS A 36 4.97 14.48 -15.02
N LYS A 37 6.29 14.74 -15.00
CA LYS A 37 7.18 14.38 -13.89
C LYS A 37 6.79 15.08 -12.59
N ILE A 38 6.41 16.36 -12.66
CA ILE A 38 5.95 17.12 -11.48
C ILE A 38 4.64 16.53 -10.95
N ILE A 39 3.67 16.29 -11.83
CA ILE A 39 2.37 15.76 -11.44
C ILE A 39 2.48 14.35 -10.84
N LYS A 40 3.19 13.42 -11.48
CA LYS A 40 3.27 12.05 -10.95
C LYS A 40 3.94 11.97 -9.58
N ARG A 41 4.96 12.81 -9.33
CA ARG A 41 5.57 12.97 -8.00
C ARG A 41 4.62 13.57 -6.97
N TYR A 42 3.85 14.60 -7.36
CA TYR A 42 2.84 15.19 -6.48
C TYR A 42 1.77 14.16 -6.09
N VAL A 43 1.25 13.42 -7.07
CA VAL A 43 0.23 12.38 -6.86
C VAL A 43 0.79 11.25 -5.99
N LYS A 44 2.02 10.77 -6.24
CA LYS A 44 2.68 9.76 -5.38
C LYS A 44 2.87 10.28 -3.94
N GLY A 45 3.26 11.53 -3.75
CA GLY A 45 3.54 12.06 -2.41
C GLY A 45 2.31 12.42 -1.58
N LYS A 46 1.17 12.72 -2.22
CA LYS A 46 -0.02 13.27 -1.53
C LYS A 46 -1.24 12.37 -1.53
N LEU A 47 -1.37 11.47 -2.51
CA LEU A 47 -2.56 10.66 -2.71
C LEU A 47 -2.29 9.15 -2.54
N ASP A 48 -1.08 8.79 -2.13
CA ASP A 48 -0.69 7.40 -1.90
C ASP A 48 -1.20 6.91 -0.53
N TRP A 49 -2.31 6.21 -0.57
CA TRP A 49 -2.97 5.63 0.60
C TRP A 49 -2.82 4.11 0.59
N PRO A 50 -2.79 3.47 1.78
CA PRO A 50 -2.92 2.02 1.88
C PRO A 50 -4.20 1.49 1.23
N PRO A 51 -4.20 0.22 0.81
CA PRO A 51 -5.37 -0.42 0.24
C PRO A 51 -6.50 -0.51 1.27
N PHE A 52 -7.65 0.10 0.96
CA PHE A 52 -8.84 0.10 1.80
C PHE A 52 -9.42 -1.30 2.00
N HIS A 53 -9.29 -2.18 1.00
CA HIS A 53 -9.78 -3.57 1.14
C HIS A 53 -9.09 -4.33 2.27
N ALA A 54 -7.84 -3.97 2.60
CA ALA A 54 -7.09 -4.56 3.71
C ALA A 54 -7.49 -3.96 5.07
N MET A 55 -8.04 -2.75 5.12
CA MET A 55 -8.34 -2.06 6.38
C MET A 55 -9.45 -2.73 7.19
N TYR A 56 -10.49 -3.26 6.53
CA TYR A 56 -11.58 -3.94 7.22
C TYR A 56 -11.15 -5.22 7.97
N PRO A 57 -10.49 -6.21 7.32
CA PRO A 57 -10.03 -7.40 8.02
C PRO A 57 -9.01 -7.08 9.13
N MET A 58 -8.15 -6.06 8.93
CA MET A 58 -7.29 -5.56 10.00
C MET A 58 -8.08 -5.13 11.24
N GLY A 59 -9.17 -4.37 11.05
CA GLY A 59 -10.04 -3.92 12.14
C GLY A 59 -10.70 -5.08 12.89
N VAL A 60 -11.20 -6.09 12.15
CA VAL A 60 -11.79 -7.30 12.74
C VAL A 60 -10.76 -8.06 13.57
N LEU A 61 -9.54 -8.24 13.07
CA LEU A 61 -8.46 -8.94 13.77
C LEU A 61 -8.01 -8.19 15.03
N LYS A 62 -7.92 -6.85 14.96
CA LYS A 62 -7.67 -6.02 16.15
C LYS A 62 -8.77 -6.18 17.19
N ASN A 63 -10.05 -6.17 16.79
CA ASN A 63 -11.17 -6.36 17.70
C ASN A 63 -11.15 -7.76 18.38
N LYS A 64 -10.62 -8.77 17.69
CA LYS A 64 -10.38 -10.11 18.26
C LYS A 64 -9.18 -10.19 19.22
N GLY A 65 -8.47 -9.10 19.46
CA GLY A 65 -7.34 -9.04 20.40
C GLY A 65 -5.97 -9.43 19.81
N TYR A 66 -5.85 -9.54 18.47
CA TYR A 66 -4.56 -9.77 17.83
C TYR A 66 -3.75 -8.47 17.69
N THR A 67 -2.42 -8.59 17.72
CA THR A 67 -1.53 -7.48 17.34
C THR A 67 -1.47 -7.44 15.81
N VAL A 68 -1.98 -6.37 15.22
CA VAL A 68 -2.05 -6.22 13.75
C VAL A 68 -1.34 -4.95 13.33
N GLU A 69 -0.33 -5.09 12.50
CA GLU A 69 0.45 -4.00 11.94
C GLU A 69 0.39 -4.01 10.41
N TYR A 70 0.71 -2.88 9.79
CA TYR A 70 0.77 -2.73 8.34
C TYR A 70 2.15 -2.19 7.99
N SER A 71 2.78 -2.78 6.99
CA SER A 71 4.05 -2.29 6.45
C SER A 71 4.07 -2.40 4.94
N ARG A 72 4.87 -1.55 4.32
CA ARG A 72 5.27 -1.67 2.91
C ARG A 72 6.69 -2.19 2.76
N ASN A 73 7.42 -2.33 3.87
CA ASN A 73 8.80 -2.82 3.89
C ASN A 73 8.80 -4.34 4.06
N VAL A 74 9.38 -5.03 3.08
CA VAL A 74 9.47 -6.49 3.06
C VAL A 74 10.29 -7.02 4.21
N GLU A 75 11.25 -6.28 4.76
CA GLU A 75 12.16 -6.78 5.80
C GLU A 75 11.47 -7.03 7.16
N ASP A 76 10.31 -6.42 7.39
CA ASP A 76 9.62 -6.44 8.69
C ASP A 76 9.01 -7.82 9.02
N TYR A 77 8.79 -8.67 8.02
CA TYR A 77 8.04 -9.92 8.12
C TYR A 77 8.60 -10.92 9.17
N LYS A 78 9.90 -10.85 9.47
CA LYS A 78 10.60 -11.81 10.34
C LYS A 78 10.09 -11.83 11.80
N ASN A 79 9.40 -10.77 12.24
CA ASN A 79 8.94 -10.60 13.61
C ASN A 79 7.45 -10.96 13.81
N TYR A 80 6.81 -11.56 12.81
CA TYR A 80 5.38 -11.81 12.78
C TYR A 80 5.06 -13.30 12.66
N ASP A 81 3.94 -13.70 13.25
CA ASP A 81 3.46 -15.08 13.21
C ASP A 81 2.68 -15.37 11.92
N LEU A 82 2.08 -14.34 11.31
CA LEU A 82 1.31 -14.41 10.07
C LEU A 82 1.52 -13.15 9.25
N ILE A 83 1.61 -13.29 7.92
CA ILE A 83 1.76 -12.22 6.93
C ILE A 83 0.69 -12.40 5.84
#